data_AF-A0A507AS93-F1
#
_entry.id   AF-A0A507AS93-F1
#
_cell.length_a   1.000
_cell.length_b   1.000
_cell.length_c   1.000
_cell.angle_alpha   90.00
_cell.angle_beta   90.00
_cell.angle_gamma   90.00
#
_symmetry.space_group_name_H-M   'P 1'
#
loop_
_entity.id
_entity.type
_entity.pdbx_description
1 polymer ?
#
loop_
_entity_poly.entity_id
_entity_poly.type
_entity_poly.pdbx_seq_one_letter_code
_entity_poly.pdbx_strand_id
1 'polypeptide(L)'
;MRAVSFGSNLCLQKRRDEEEEYTTEYDETEGGYGIAALYLSSQRIPTGLRITTPRRIVFQTRAADQGFASFGGEGTFGNSHTWFEASILKPWAGSGGHPIEADTVLEEVFDEDNTWWDVSHARDDLRSNGWDFVEGENGRLTWKVCNNLTACATFRNYRVEWTMGVATEVEDERAVGSGEGFLKLLKPGYKVVLWARAEYLAWINKVAAATI
;
A
#
# COMPACT_ATOMS: atom_id res chain seq x y z
N MET A 1 28.97 32.87 15.93
CA MET A 1 27.53 32.59 16.12
C MET A 1 27.22 31.30 15.35
N ARG A 2 27.08 30.15 16.04
CA ARG A 2 26.75 28.86 15.40
C ARG A 2 25.23 28.76 15.34
N ALA A 3 24.67 28.80 14.14
CA ALA A 3 23.26 28.48 13.93
C ALA A 3 23.08 26.97 14.19
N VAL A 4 22.42 26.64 15.29
CA VAL A 4 21.99 25.28 15.59
C VAL A 4 20.71 25.05 14.79
N SER A 5 20.81 24.26 13.72
CA SER A 5 19.64 23.79 12.98
C SER A 5 18.91 22.76 13.84
N PHE A 6 17.79 23.15 14.43
CA PHE A 6 16.84 22.20 15.02
C PHE A 6 16.09 21.50 13.88
N GLY A 7 16.67 20.40 13.39
CA GLY A 7 15.97 19.47 12.51
C GLY A 7 14.84 18.82 13.28
N SER A 8 13.60 19.25 13.04
CA SER A 8 12.41 18.58 13.55
C SER A 8 12.26 17.24 12.83
N ASN A 9 12.45 16.13 13.54
CA ASN A 9 12.09 14.79 13.05
C ASN A 9 10.57 14.64 13.09
N LEU A 10 9.90 15.09 12.03
CA LEU A 10 8.47 14.87 11.88
C LEU A 10 8.23 13.39 11.54
N CYS A 11 7.50 12.69 12.41
CA CYS A 11 7.01 11.35 12.15
C CYS A 11 5.49 11.43 11.93
N LEU A 12 5.04 11.04 10.75
CA LEU A 12 3.63 10.81 10.48
C LEU A 12 3.38 9.33 10.73
N GLN A 13 2.29 9.00 11.42
CA GLN A 13 1.90 7.62 11.65
C GLN A 13 0.38 7.52 11.52
N LYS A 14 -0.08 6.53 10.76
CA LYS A 14 -1.49 6.14 10.71
C LYS A 14 -1.57 4.64 10.96
N ARG A 15 -2.56 4.23 11.75
CA ARG A 15 -2.82 2.82 12.11
C ARG A 15 -4.29 2.50 11.89
N ARG A 16 -4.56 1.27 11.44
CA ARG A 16 -5.88 0.62 11.39
C ARG A 16 -5.75 -0.73 12.08
N ASP A 17 -6.71 -1.05 12.96
CA ASP A 17 -6.79 -2.29 13.75
C ASP A 17 -8.16 -2.93 13.51
N GLU A 18 -8.44 -3.26 12.25
CA GLU A 18 -9.71 -3.82 11.80
C GLU A 18 -9.43 -5.04 10.95
N GLU A 19 -10.13 -6.13 11.24
CA GLU A 19 -9.95 -7.40 10.54
C GLU A 19 -10.81 -7.43 9.29
N GLU A 20 -10.13 -7.61 8.16
CA GLU A 20 -10.71 -7.60 6.82
C GLU A 20 -10.24 -8.83 6.05
N GLU A 21 -11.13 -9.40 5.22
CA GLU A 21 -10.83 -10.55 4.37
C GLU A 21 -11.07 -10.21 2.91
N TYR A 22 -9.98 -10.13 2.13
CA TYR A 22 -10.06 -9.85 0.70
C TYR A 22 -9.96 -11.14 -0.09
N THR A 23 -11.12 -11.61 -0.58
CA THR A 23 -11.27 -12.89 -1.26
C THR A 23 -11.42 -12.68 -2.76
N THR A 24 -10.65 -13.42 -3.56
CA THR A 24 -10.93 -13.51 -5.00
C THR A 24 -12.20 -14.33 -5.23
N GLU A 25 -13.22 -13.74 -5.85
CA GLU A 25 -14.48 -14.42 -6.15
C GLU A 25 -14.47 -15.18 -7.48
N TYR A 26 -15.50 -16.00 -7.66
CA TYR A 26 -15.76 -16.82 -8.85
C TYR A 26 -16.57 -15.99 -9.86
N ASP A 27 -15.99 -14.93 -10.43
CA ASP A 27 -16.66 -14.23 -11.54
C ASP A 27 -16.03 -14.62 -12.89
N GLU A 28 -16.84 -15.29 -13.72
CA GLU A 28 -16.45 -15.76 -15.06
C GLU A 28 -16.35 -14.62 -16.09
N THR A 29 -16.70 -13.39 -15.71
CA THR A 29 -16.82 -12.26 -16.62
C THR A 29 -15.59 -11.35 -16.59
N GLU A 30 -14.68 -11.60 -17.54
CA GLU A 30 -13.73 -10.64 -18.13
C GLU A 30 -12.90 -9.79 -17.15
N GLY A 31 -12.03 -10.41 -16.34
CA GLY A 31 -11.18 -9.59 -15.46
C GLY A 31 -10.00 -10.26 -14.75
N GLY A 32 -9.60 -11.49 -15.11
CA GLY A 32 -8.51 -12.19 -14.38
C GLY A 32 -8.87 -12.52 -12.92
N TYR A 33 -8.00 -13.29 -12.25
CA TYR A 33 -8.23 -13.75 -10.87
C TYR A 33 -7.46 -12.90 -9.87
N GLY A 34 -7.71 -11.59 -9.82
CA GLY A 34 -6.99 -10.67 -8.94
C GLY A 34 -7.94 -9.80 -8.13
N ILE A 35 -7.54 -9.45 -6.92
CA ILE A 35 -8.18 -8.40 -6.13
C ILE A 35 -7.13 -7.42 -5.62
N ALA A 36 -7.53 -6.17 -5.55
CA ALA A 36 -6.84 -5.05 -4.96
C ALA A 36 -7.84 -4.28 -4.10
N ALA A 37 -7.56 -4.17 -2.81
CA ALA A 37 -8.36 -3.42 -1.87
C ALA A 37 -7.50 -2.39 -1.14
N LEU A 38 -8.01 -1.17 -0.99
CA LEU A 38 -7.33 -0.11 -0.26
C LEU A 38 -7.55 -0.32 1.23
N TYR A 39 -6.55 -0.86 1.95
CA TYR A 39 -6.69 -1.15 3.37
C TYR A 39 -6.41 0.07 4.26
N LEU A 40 -5.40 0.87 3.91
CA LEU A 40 -4.95 1.99 4.73
C LEU A 40 -4.38 3.14 3.90
N SER A 41 -4.80 4.37 4.22
CA SER A 41 -4.21 5.59 3.66
C SER A 41 -3.51 6.44 4.71
N SER A 42 -2.31 6.95 4.40
CA SER A 42 -1.58 7.85 5.30
C SER A 42 -2.26 9.21 5.42
N GLN A 43 -1.87 9.98 6.44
CA GLN A 43 -2.06 11.43 6.42
C GLN A 43 -1.30 12.07 5.25
N ARG A 44 -1.71 13.27 4.83
CA ARG A 44 -0.94 14.04 3.84
C ARG A 44 0.41 14.43 4.43
N ILE A 45 1.44 14.36 3.61
CA ILE A 45 2.74 14.92 3.96
C ILE A 45 2.57 16.44 4.11
N PRO A 46 2.93 17.06 5.24
CA PRO A 46 2.63 18.48 5.47
C PRO A 46 3.23 19.42 4.41
N THR A 47 2.37 20.29 3.90
CA THR A 47 2.73 21.41 3.01
C THR A 47 3.00 22.66 3.84
N GLY A 48 4.26 22.88 4.24
CA GLY A 48 4.66 24.05 5.04
C GLY A 48 5.82 24.84 4.40
N LEU A 49 6.20 25.96 5.02
CA LEU A 49 7.32 26.82 4.59
C LEU A 49 8.69 26.12 4.60
N ARG A 50 8.79 24.99 5.31
CA ARG A 50 9.97 24.12 5.29
C ARG A 50 9.71 22.95 4.34
N ILE A 51 10.66 22.72 3.43
CA ILE A 51 10.64 21.56 2.55
C ILE A 51 10.78 20.31 3.42
N THR A 52 9.70 19.55 3.57
CA THR A 52 9.71 18.23 4.20
C THR A 52 10.05 17.21 3.13
N THR A 53 11.24 16.61 3.21
CA THR A 53 11.62 15.48 2.34
C THR A 53 11.55 14.20 3.16
N PRO A 54 10.61 13.29 2.88
CA PRO A 54 10.56 11.99 3.54
C PRO A 54 11.89 11.24 3.37
N ARG A 55 12.45 10.78 4.49
CA ARG A 55 13.74 10.05 4.51
C ARG A 55 13.56 8.55 4.76
N ARG A 56 12.41 8.17 5.30
CA ARG A 56 12.12 6.82 5.78
C ARG A 56 10.62 6.59 5.72
N ILE A 57 10.21 5.38 5.38
CA ILE A 57 8.85 4.90 5.53
C ILE A 57 8.90 3.48 6.10
N VAL A 58 7.97 3.16 6.99
CA VAL A 58 7.89 1.85 7.64
C VAL A 58 6.46 1.34 7.48
N PHE A 59 6.32 0.20 6.83
CA PHE A 59 5.07 -0.54 6.78
C PHE A 59 5.12 -1.63 7.85
N GLN A 60 4.07 -1.72 8.66
CA GLN A 60 3.85 -2.85 9.56
C GLN A 60 2.48 -3.42 9.25
N THR A 61 2.39 -4.73 9.04
CA THR A 61 1.11 -5.41 8.81
C THR A 61 1.00 -6.61 9.73
N ARG A 62 -0.22 -6.90 10.19
CA ARG A 62 -0.57 -8.16 10.83
C ARG A 62 -1.55 -8.87 9.91
N ALA A 63 -1.09 -9.92 9.23
CA ALA A 63 -1.85 -10.55 8.15
C ALA A 63 -1.63 -12.07 8.07
N ALA A 64 -2.53 -12.74 7.36
CA ALA A 64 -2.51 -14.18 7.08
C ALA A 64 -2.94 -14.46 5.63
N ASP A 65 -2.50 -15.60 5.10
CA ASP A 65 -2.91 -16.12 3.80
C ASP A 65 -3.80 -17.34 4.00
N GLN A 66 -4.93 -17.40 3.31
CA GLN A 66 -5.71 -18.63 3.21
C GLN A 66 -5.94 -18.96 1.73
N GLY A 67 -5.42 -20.10 1.30
CA GLY A 67 -5.52 -20.59 -0.08
C GLY A 67 -5.04 -22.04 -0.19
N PHE A 68 -5.22 -22.66 -1.36
CA PHE A 68 -4.87 -24.06 -1.59
C PHE A 68 -3.59 -24.21 -2.42
N ALA A 69 -2.46 -24.49 -1.76
CA ALA A 69 -1.19 -24.73 -2.44
C ALA A 69 -1.07 -26.20 -2.90
N SER A 70 -1.67 -26.55 -4.04
CA SER A 70 -1.61 -27.92 -4.60
C SER A 70 -0.21 -28.36 -5.05
N PHE A 71 0.71 -27.41 -5.27
CA PHE A 71 2.08 -27.65 -5.75
C PHE A 71 3.16 -27.47 -4.67
N GLY A 72 2.80 -27.53 -3.39
CA GLY A 72 3.71 -27.30 -2.27
C GLY A 72 3.96 -25.80 -2.00
N GLY A 73 4.91 -25.51 -1.11
CA GLY A 73 5.26 -24.13 -0.70
C GLY A 73 4.53 -23.63 0.55
N GLU A 74 3.72 -24.48 1.20
CA GLU A 74 3.07 -24.17 2.48
C GLU A 74 4.09 -23.64 3.51
N GLY A 75 3.75 -22.52 4.15
CA GLY A 75 4.62 -21.88 5.15
C GLY A 75 5.89 -21.24 4.59
N THR A 76 5.99 -21.07 3.27
CA THR A 76 7.06 -20.33 2.57
C THR A 76 6.50 -19.13 1.82
N PHE A 77 7.36 -18.34 1.17
CA PHE A 77 6.91 -17.32 0.19
C PHE A 77 6.82 -17.87 -1.24
N GLY A 78 7.23 -19.12 -1.46
CA GLY A 78 7.02 -19.82 -2.72
C GLY A 78 5.54 -20.16 -2.87
N ASN A 79 4.95 -19.80 -4.00
CA ASN A 79 3.53 -20.01 -4.29
C ASN A 79 2.57 -19.18 -3.41
N SER A 80 3.04 -18.06 -2.87
CA SER A 80 2.19 -17.11 -2.14
C SER A 80 1.46 -16.21 -3.11
N HIS A 81 0.14 -16.18 -2.99
CA HIS A 81 -0.72 -15.38 -3.85
C HIS A 81 -1.50 -14.32 -3.09
N THR A 82 -1.08 -13.99 -1.88
CA THR A 82 -1.53 -12.78 -1.18
C THR A 82 -0.35 -11.92 -0.76
N TRP A 83 -0.48 -10.62 -0.96
CA TRP A 83 0.60 -9.67 -0.71
C TRP A 83 0.09 -8.26 -0.47
N PHE A 84 1.02 -7.36 -0.17
CA PHE A 84 0.76 -5.94 0.02
C PHE A 84 1.57 -5.12 -0.98
N GLU A 85 0.97 -4.04 -1.45
CA GLU A 85 1.60 -3.05 -2.32
C GLU A 85 1.38 -1.64 -1.79
N ALA A 86 2.29 -0.73 -2.08
CA ALA A 86 2.15 0.67 -1.76
C ALA A 86 2.04 1.51 -3.02
N SER A 87 1.17 2.51 -3.02
CA SER A 87 1.13 3.56 -4.04
C SER A 87 1.32 4.93 -3.42
N ILE A 88 1.73 5.88 -4.25
CA ILE A 88 1.81 7.30 -3.89
C ILE A 88 0.66 8.01 -4.60
N LEU A 89 -0.13 8.76 -3.84
CA LEU A 89 -1.23 9.56 -4.36
C LEU A 89 -0.88 11.04 -4.29
N LYS A 90 -1.18 11.75 -5.38
CA LYS A 90 -1.07 13.21 -5.48
C LYS A 90 -2.47 13.83 -5.54
N PRO A 91 -2.63 15.07 -5.04
CA PRO A 91 -3.82 15.87 -5.28
C PRO A 91 -4.18 15.94 -6.77
N TRP A 92 -5.44 15.67 -7.11
CA TRP A 92 -5.98 15.77 -8.48
C TRP A 92 -6.87 17.00 -8.61
N ALA A 93 -6.50 17.94 -9.49
CA ALA A 93 -7.23 19.19 -9.71
C ALA A 93 -8.35 19.08 -10.77
N GLY A 94 -8.55 17.90 -11.37
CA GLY A 94 -9.54 17.72 -12.44
C GLY A 94 -10.99 17.63 -11.98
N SER A 95 -11.24 17.50 -10.67
CA SER A 95 -12.59 17.39 -10.09
C SER A 95 -13.22 18.77 -9.83
N GLY A 96 -13.52 19.53 -10.88
CA GLY A 96 -14.54 20.59 -10.87
C GLY A 96 -14.52 21.67 -9.76
N GLY A 97 -13.40 21.87 -9.06
CA GLY A 97 -13.26 22.92 -8.04
C GLY A 97 -13.67 22.54 -6.62
N HIS A 98 -13.97 21.27 -6.30
CA HIS A 98 -14.10 20.88 -4.91
C HIS A 98 -12.71 20.86 -4.23
N PRO A 99 -12.50 21.60 -3.13
CA PRO A 99 -11.27 21.51 -2.37
C PRO A 99 -11.09 20.07 -1.92
N ILE A 100 -9.96 19.45 -2.27
CA ILE A 100 -9.65 18.11 -1.79
C ILE A 100 -9.53 18.23 -0.27
N GLU A 101 -10.52 17.74 0.47
CA GLU A 101 -10.53 17.86 1.93
C GLU A 101 -9.26 17.24 2.49
N ALA A 102 -8.49 18.07 3.22
CA ALA A 102 -7.12 17.78 3.63
C ALA A 102 -6.98 16.38 4.26
N ASP A 103 -8.04 15.93 4.92
CA ASP A 103 -8.06 14.78 5.79
C ASP A 103 -9.02 13.68 5.32
N THR A 104 -9.42 13.63 4.03
CA THR A 104 -10.22 12.50 3.52
C THR A 104 -9.55 11.17 3.90
N VAL A 105 -10.32 10.36 4.61
CA VAL A 105 -9.97 9.01 5.06
C VAL A 105 -10.39 8.06 3.95
N LEU A 106 -9.46 7.66 3.08
CA LEU A 106 -9.82 6.93 1.86
C LEU A 106 -10.44 5.57 2.15
N GLU A 107 -10.04 4.93 3.26
CA GLU A 107 -10.62 3.68 3.73
C GLU A 107 -12.08 3.81 4.23
N GLU A 108 -12.59 5.03 4.46
CA GLU A 108 -14.02 5.26 4.77
C GLU A 108 -14.83 5.62 3.51
N VAL A 109 -14.14 6.08 2.46
CA VAL A 109 -14.74 6.44 1.17
C VAL A 109 -14.92 5.22 0.28
N PHE A 110 -13.93 4.32 0.31
CA PHE A 110 -13.96 3.03 -0.35
C PHE A 110 -14.26 2.01 0.75
N ASP A 111 -15.50 1.55 0.81
CA ASP A 111 -15.91 0.56 1.80
C ASP A 111 -15.37 -0.84 1.44
N GLU A 112 -15.74 -1.86 2.23
CA GLU A 112 -15.31 -3.25 2.03
C GLU A 112 -15.71 -3.82 0.65
N ASP A 113 -16.76 -3.26 0.02
CA ASP A 113 -17.25 -3.68 -1.30
C ASP A 113 -16.44 -3.01 -2.44
N ASN A 114 -15.71 -1.92 -2.17
CA ASN A 114 -14.84 -1.25 -3.12
C ASN A 114 -13.51 -2.00 -3.31
N THR A 115 -13.57 -3.06 -4.12
CA THR A 115 -12.39 -3.78 -4.59
C THR A 115 -12.26 -3.69 -6.10
N TRP A 116 -11.01 -3.80 -6.56
CA TRP A 116 -10.67 -3.73 -7.98
C TRP A 116 -9.88 -4.96 -8.38
N TRP A 117 -9.92 -5.34 -9.65
CA TRP A 117 -9.11 -6.46 -10.11
C TRP A 117 -7.60 -6.15 -10.09
N ASP A 118 -7.25 -4.87 -10.29
CA ASP A 118 -5.91 -4.33 -10.13
C ASP A 118 -5.94 -2.88 -9.63
N VAL A 119 -4.87 -2.44 -8.98
CA VAL A 119 -4.72 -1.08 -8.47
C VAL A 119 -4.94 0.00 -9.54
N SER A 120 -4.57 -0.26 -10.79
CA SER A 120 -4.83 0.67 -11.90
C SER A 120 -6.31 1.00 -12.10
N HIS A 121 -7.22 0.09 -11.73
CA HIS A 121 -8.66 0.25 -11.90
C HIS A 121 -9.31 1.11 -10.83
N ALA A 122 -8.63 1.30 -9.70
CA ALA A 122 -9.02 2.28 -8.69
C ALA A 122 -8.83 3.74 -9.16
N ARG A 123 -8.21 3.99 -10.32
CA ARG A 123 -7.81 5.34 -10.75
C ARG A 123 -9.00 6.29 -10.91
N ASP A 124 -10.10 5.85 -11.50
CA ASP A 124 -11.25 6.72 -11.75
C ASP A 124 -12.00 7.04 -10.44
N ASP A 125 -12.10 6.06 -9.54
CA ASP A 125 -12.67 6.25 -8.20
C ASP A 125 -11.79 7.17 -7.34
N LEU A 126 -10.47 6.98 -7.38
CA LEU A 126 -9.51 7.88 -6.73
C LEU A 126 -9.63 9.31 -7.26
N ARG A 127 -9.74 9.48 -8.59
CA ARG A 127 -9.86 10.81 -9.23
C ARG A 127 -11.16 11.49 -8.89
N SER A 128 -12.25 10.74 -8.80
CA SER A 128 -13.55 11.23 -8.34
C SER A 128 -13.48 11.74 -6.90
N ASN A 129 -12.53 11.23 -6.11
CA ASN A 129 -12.24 11.65 -4.74
C ASN A 129 -11.04 12.60 -4.62
N GLY A 130 -10.59 13.20 -5.73
CA GLY A 130 -9.56 14.24 -5.73
C GLY A 130 -8.12 13.72 -5.60
N TRP A 131 -7.89 12.44 -5.88
CA TRP A 131 -6.57 11.81 -5.85
C TRP A 131 -6.21 11.18 -7.19
N ASP A 132 -4.94 11.21 -7.56
CA ASP A 132 -4.43 10.49 -8.73
C ASP A 132 -3.12 9.80 -8.36
N PHE A 133 -2.77 8.76 -9.11
CA PHE A 133 -1.51 8.07 -8.90
C PHE A 133 -0.33 8.96 -9.27
N VAL A 134 0.75 8.83 -8.50
CA VAL A 134 2.09 9.22 -8.94
C VAL A 134 2.69 8.02 -9.65
N GLU A 135 3.01 8.21 -10.93
CA GLU A 135 3.65 7.19 -11.73
C GLU A 135 5.17 7.19 -11.46
N GLY A 136 5.71 6.02 -11.20
CA GLY A 136 7.14 5.77 -11.18
C GLY A 136 7.70 5.57 -12.59
N GLU A 137 8.94 5.08 -12.65
CA GLU A 137 9.57 4.71 -13.91
C GLU A 137 8.72 3.69 -14.69
N ASN A 138 8.67 3.84 -16.02
CA ASN A 138 7.90 3.00 -16.93
C ASN A 138 6.38 2.93 -16.63
N GLY A 139 5.81 3.95 -16.00
CA GLY A 139 4.38 4.00 -15.69
C GLY A 139 3.96 3.16 -14.49
N ARG A 140 4.91 2.65 -13.70
CA ARG A 140 4.64 1.85 -12.50
C ARG A 140 3.78 2.62 -11.49
N LEU A 141 2.68 2.02 -11.02
CA LEU A 141 1.76 2.65 -10.06
C LEU A 141 1.95 2.16 -8.61
N THR A 142 2.54 0.98 -8.44
CA THR A 142 2.67 0.30 -7.16
C THR A 142 4.11 -0.15 -6.90
N TRP A 143 4.44 -0.28 -5.62
CA TRP A 143 5.67 -0.89 -5.12
C TRP A 143 5.29 -2.02 -4.18
N LYS A 144 5.73 -3.24 -4.49
CA LYS A 144 5.56 -4.39 -3.61
C LYS A 144 6.13 -4.08 -2.22
N VAL A 145 5.35 -4.35 -1.17
CA VAL A 145 5.76 -4.21 0.23
C VAL A 145 6.22 -5.56 0.74
N CYS A 146 5.31 -6.52 0.93
CA CYS A 146 5.63 -7.88 1.33
C CYS A 146 4.56 -8.88 0.89
N ASN A 147 4.94 -10.16 0.77
CA ASN A 147 4.00 -11.27 0.65
C ASN A 147 3.60 -11.78 2.03
N ASN A 148 2.42 -12.40 2.12
CA ASN A 148 2.11 -13.29 3.23
C ASN A 148 2.87 -14.63 3.05
N LEU A 149 2.94 -15.43 4.10
CA LEU A 149 3.37 -16.82 3.96
C LEU A 149 2.24 -17.67 3.38
N THR A 150 2.54 -18.43 2.33
CA THR A 150 1.61 -19.28 1.59
C THR A 150 0.82 -20.23 2.51
N ALA A 151 -0.50 -20.26 2.30
CA ALA A 151 -1.47 -21.16 2.93
C ALA A 151 -1.39 -21.19 4.46
N CYS A 152 -1.05 -20.06 5.09
CA CYS A 152 -0.89 -19.95 6.53
C CYS A 152 -2.00 -19.10 7.16
N ALA A 153 -3.02 -19.76 7.72
CA ALA A 153 -4.14 -19.10 8.40
C ALA A 153 -3.76 -18.40 9.72
N THR A 154 -2.52 -18.57 10.19
CA THR A 154 -2.04 -17.91 11.42
C THR A 154 -1.55 -16.51 11.10
N PHE A 155 -2.17 -15.50 11.71
CA PHE A 155 -1.70 -14.11 11.62
C PHE A 155 -0.24 -13.96 12.02
N ARG A 156 0.51 -13.25 11.18
CA ARG A 156 1.91 -12.88 11.42
C ARG A 156 2.12 -11.39 11.29
N ASN A 157 3.14 -10.90 11.97
CA ASN A 157 3.55 -9.51 11.88
C ASN A 157 4.68 -9.39 10.85
N TYR A 158 4.48 -8.56 9.84
CA TYR A 158 5.49 -8.19 8.85
C TYR A 158 5.92 -6.76 9.09
N ARG A 159 7.19 -6.46 8.80
CA ARG A 159 7.76 -5.13 8.89
C ARG A 159 8.67 -4.88 7.71
N VAL A 160 8.35 -3.87 6.92
CA VAL A 160 9.15 -3.45 5.77
C VAL A 160 9.56 -2.00 5.96
N GLU A 161 10.82 -1.70 5.72
CA GLU A 161 11.35 -0.36 5.88
C GLU A 161 12.15 0.03 4.64
N TRP A 162 11.84 1.20 4.10
CA TRP A 162 12.62 1.82 3.04
C TRP A 162 13.23 3.10 3.56
N THR A 163 14.52 3.29 3.28
CA THR A 163 15.28 4.48 3.70
C THR A 163 15.96 5.13 2.50
N MET A 164 15.86 6.45 2.40
CA MET A 164 16.37 7.21 1.26
C MET A 164 17.89 7.06 1.15
N GLY A 165 18.36 6.58 -0.01
CA GLY A 165 19.79 6.40 -0.29
C GLY A 165 20.42 5.18 0.37
N VAL A 166 19.62 4.33 1.02
CA VAL A 166 20.05 3.03 1.56
C VAL A 166 19.34 1.95 0.76
N ALA A 167 20.11 1.06 0.15
CA ALA A 167 19.53 -0.10 -0.52
C ALA A 167 18.89 -1.02 0.52
N THR A 168 17.65 -1.43 0.28
CA THR A 168 16.97 -2.42 1.11
C THR A 168 17.64 -3.77 0.88
N GLU A 169 18.13 -4.41 1.94
CA GLU A 169 18.60 -5.80 1.87
C GLU A 169 17.39 -6.71 1.69
N VAL A 170 17.33 -7.39 0.53
CA VAL A 170 16.25 -8.30 0.18
C VAL A 170 16.84 -9.70 0.06
N GLU A 171 16.72 -10.49 1.12
CA GLU A 171 17.18 -11.90 1.12
C GLU A 171 16.30 -12.77 0.20
N ASP A 172 15.00 -12.48 0.16
CA ASP A 172 14.02 -13.13 -0.69
C ASP A 172 13.08 -12.08 -1.32
N GLU A 173 13.23 -11.85 -2.63
CA GLU A 173 12.40 -10.90 -3.41
C GLU A 173 10.92 -11.31 -3.46
N ARG A 174 10.62 -12.58 -3.16
CA ARG A 174 9.24 -13.05 -2.99
C ARG A 174 8.67 -12.55 -1.68
N ALA A 175 9.47 -12.45 -0.63
CA ALA A 175 9.04 -12.04 0.69
C ALA A 175 8.80 -10.52 0.79
N VAL A 176 9.73 -9.71 0.30
CA VAL A 176 9.75 -8.25 0.52
C VAL A 176 10.18 -7.52 -0.75
N GLY A 177 9.56 -6.38 -1.04
CA GLY A 177 9.97 -5.50 -2.14
C GLY A 177 11.05 -4.49 -1.73
N SER A 178 11.90 -4.13 -2.69
CA SER A 178 13.06 -3.25 -2.45
C SER A 178 12.70 -1.78 -2.18
N GLY A 179 11.50 -1.33 -2.58
CA GLY A 179 11.08 0.06 -2.46
C GLY A 179 11.82 1.03 -3.39
N GLU A 180 12.53 0.52 -4.39
CA GLU A 180 13.41 1.34 -5.23
C GLU A 180 12.65 2.48 -5.92
N GLY A 181 13.14 3.70 -5.71
CA GLY A 181 12.57 4.92 -6.28
C GLY A 181 11.35 5.47 -5.53
N PHE A 182 10.75 4.73 -4.60
CA PHE A 182 9.51 5.13 -3.90
C PHE A 182 9.66 6.48 -3.18
N LEU A 183 10.62 6.57 -2.25
CA LEU A 183 10.83 7.77 -1.43
C LEU A 183 11.24 9.00 -2.27
N LYS A 184 11.85 8.80 -3.45
CA LYS A 184 12.26 9.90 -4.35
C LYS A 184 11.05 10.62 -4.96
N LEU A 185 9.90 9.95 -5.03
CA LEU A 185 8.67 10.48 -5.63
C LEU A 185 7.74 11.15 -4.61
N LEU A 186 7.95 10.92 -3.31
CA LEU A 186 7.16 11.55 -2.26
C LEU A 186 7.42 13.05 -2.18
N LYS A 187 6.34 13.82 -2.13
CA LYS A 187 6.37 15.28 -2.02
C LYS A 187 5.41 15.75 -0.94
N PRO A 188 5.62 16.96 -0.37
CA PRO A 188 4.60 17.64 0.41
C PRO A 188 3.24 17.64 -0.31
N GLY A 189 2.18 17.35 0.43
CA GLY A 189 0.80 17.25 -0.05
C GLY A 189 0.38 15.85 -0.50
N TYR A 190 1.32 14.92 -0.70
CA TYR A 190 1.02 13.56 -1.18
C TYR A 190 0.61 12.64 -0.03
N LYS A 191 -0.02 11.52 -0.38
CA LYS A 191 -0.35 10.40 0.51
C LYS A 191 0.35 9.13 0.07
N VAL A 192 0.51 8.21 1.00
CA VAL A 192 0.85 6.81 0.72
C VAL A 192 -0.38 5.97 1.04
N VAL A 193 -0.68 5.00 0.18
CA VAL A 193 -1.74 4.02 0.41
C VAL A 193 -1.15 2.62 0.39
N LEU A 194 -1.73 1.73 1.21
CA LEU A 194 -1.39 0.32 1.29
C LEU A 194 -2.56 -0.49 0.74
N TRP A 195 -2.26 -1.30 -0.26
CA TRP A 195 -3.18 -2.21 -0.92
C TRP A 195 -3.00 -3.62 -0.35
N ALA A 196 -4.10 -4.28 -0.03
CA ALA A 196 -4.13 -5.74 0.15
C ALA A 196 -4.45 -6.39 -1.20
N ARG A 197 -3.65 -7.38 -1.59
CA ARG A 197 -3.78 -8.12 -2.84
C ARG A 197 -4.03 -9.60 -2.57
N ALA A 198 -4.87 -10.21 -3.39
CA ALA A 198 -4.96 -11.66 -3.54
C ALA A 198 -5.03 -12.01 -5.03
N GLU A 199 -4.47 -13.15 -5.41
CA GLU A 199 -4.47 -13.67 -6.76
C GLU A 199 -4.84 -15.16 -6.74
N TYR A 200 -5.50 -15.61 -7.81
CA TYR A 200 -6.06 -16.92 -8.00
C TYR A 200 -7.28 -17.23 -7.14
N LEU A 201 -8.19 -18.01 -7.74
CA LEU A 201 -9.48 -18.35 -7.18
C LEU A 201 -9.42 -18.92 -5.76
N ALA A 202 -10.24 -18.37 -4.87
CA ALA A 202 -10.36 -18.76 -3.46
C ALA A 202 -9.12 -18.47 -2.59
N TRP A 203 -8.18 -17.64 -3.05
CA TRP A 203 -7.19 -17.04 -2.16
C TRP A 203 -7.81 -15.87 -1.40
N ILE A 204 -7.45 -15.79 -0.13
CA ILE A 204 -7.96 -14.82 0.82
C ILE A 204 -6.78 -14.15 1.51
N ASN A 205 -6.66 -12.84 1.33
CA ASN A 205 -5.72 -12.02 2.11
C ASN A 205 -6.44 -11.52 3.36
N LYS A 206 -6.09 -12.07 4.52
CA LYS A 206 -6.65 -11.63 5.80
C LYS A 206 -5.75 -10.58 6.42
N VAL A 207 -6.29 -9.41 6.72
CA VAL A 207 -5.54 -8.29 7.30
C VAL A 207 -6.20 -7.91 8.61
N ALA A 208 -5.47 -8.01 9.72
CA ALA A 208 -6.00 -7.66 11.04
C ALA A 208 -5.55 -6.27 11.53
N ALA A 209 -4.41 -5.79 11.04
CA ALA A 209 -3.92 -4.45 11.36
C ALA A 209 -2.86 -4.01 10.35
N ALA A 210 -2.74 -2.69 10.15
CA ALA A 210 -1.59 -2.12 9.46
C ALA A 210 -1.19 -0.76 10.05
N THR A 211 0.05 -0.36 9.80
CA THR A 211 0.59 0.96 10.12
C THR A 211 1.50 1.44 8.99
N ILE A 212 1.40 2.72 8.65
CA ILE A 212 2.29 3.47 7.74
C ILE A 212 2.88 4.64 8.51
#